data_AF-A0A2X2MDL0-F1
#
_entry.id   AF-A0A2X2MDL0-F1
#
_cell.length_a   1.000
_cell.length_b   1.000
_cell.length_c   1.000
_cell.angle_alpha   90.00
_cell.angle_beta   90.00
_cell.angle_gamma   90.00
#
_symmetry.space_group_name_H-M   'P 1'
#
loop_
_entity.id
_entity.type
_entity.pdbx_description
1 polymer ?
#
loop_
_entity_poly.entity_id
_entity_poly.type
_entity_poly.pdbx_seq_one_letter_code
_entity_poly.pdbx_strand_id
1 'polypeptide(L)' 'MLESKWGLRFIAFLLALFFFLSVNNVFGNIFNTGNLGQKSSKTIQDVPVEILYNTKDLHLTKAPETVNVTISGPQSKI' A
#
# COMPACT_ATOMS: atom_id res chain seq x y z
N MET A 1 2.76 -35.28 28.43
CA MET A 1 3.78 -34.32 27.94
C MET A 1 3.76 -32.99 28.69
N LEU A 2 2.60 -32.48 29.11
CA LEU A 2 2.48 -31.30 30.00
C LEU A 2 2.66 -31.61 31.50
N GLU A 3 2.59 -32.88 31.89
CA GLU A 3 2.84 -33.33 33.28
C GLU A 3 4.32 -33.33 33.67
N SER A 4 5.23 -33.22 32.69
CA SER A 4 6.65 -33.06 32.96
C SER A 4 6.92 -31.63 33.40
N LYS A 5 7.50 -31.46 34.60
CA LYS A 5 7.94 -30.15 35.13
C LYS A 5 8.84 -29.39 34.16
N TRP A 6 9.56 -30.09 33.29
CA TRP A 6 10.42 -29.48 32.28
C TRP A 6 9.64 -29.03 31.04
N GLY A 7 8.62 -29.78 30.61
CA GLY A 7 7.75 -29.40 29.49
C GLY A 7 6.95 -28.12 29.76
N LEU A 8 6.44 -27.96 30.99
CA LEU A 8 5.71 -26.77 31.39
C LEU A 8 6.60 -25.51 31.43
N ARG A 9 7.88 -25.65 31.78
CA ARG A 9 8.82 -24.53 31.78
C ARG A 9 9.14 -24.06 30.36
N PHE A 10 9.29 -24.99 29.41
CA PHE A 10 9.50 -24.64 28.00
C PHE A 10 8.30 -23.92 27.40
N ILE A 11 7.08 -24.40 27.65
CA ILE A 11 5.88 -23.73 27.11
C ILE A 11 5.70 -22.34 27.73
N ALA A 12 5.98 -22.19 29.03
CA ALA A 12 5.94 -20.91 29.72
C ALA A 12 6.97 -19.92 29.14
N PHE A 13 8.19 -20.39 28.81
CA PHE A 13 9.21 -19.56 28.17
C PHE A 13 8.79 -19.11 26.77
N LEU A 14 8.22 -20.01 25.96
CA LEU A 14 7.71 -19.67 24.64
C LEU A 14 6.57 -18.65 24.70
N LEU A 15 5.62 -18.82 25.63
CA LEU A 15 4.55 -17.84 25.86
C LEU A 15 5.10 -16.49 26.33
N ALA A 16 6.07 -16.48 27.25
CA ALA A 16 6.69 -15.26 27.73
C ALA A 16 7.39 -14.50 26.59
N LEU A 17 8.13 -15.22 25.74
CA LEU A 17 8.75 -14.63 24.56
C LEU A 17 7.69 -14.10 23.57
N PHE A 18 6.64 -14.85 23.32
CA PHE A 18 5.54 -14.43 22.45
C PHE A 18 4.87 -13.16 22.98
N PHE A 19 4.54 -13.08 24.27
CA PHE A 19 3.96 -11.89 24.87
C PHE A 19 4.92 -10.71 24.88
N PHE A 20 6.21 -10.93 25.15
CA PHE A 20 7.22 -9.88 25.08
C PHE A 20 7.29 -9.27 23.68
N LEU A 21 7.38 -10.09 22.63
CA LEU A 21 7.40 -9.62 21.25
C LEU A 21 6.09 -8.94 20.83
N SER A 22 4.95 -9.43 21.34
CA SER A 22 3.62 -8.85 21.11
C SER A 22 3.47 -7.46 21.73
N VAL A 23 3.79 -7.29 23.02
CA VAL A 23 3.70 -6.00 23.73
C VAL A 23 4.68 -4.97 23.18
N ASN A 24 5.89 -5.40 22.81
CA ASN A 24 6.87 -4.51 22.21
C ASN A 24 6.58 -4.19 20.73
N ASN A 25 5.41 -4.61 20.21
CA ASN A 25 4.97 -4.38 18.84
C ASN A 25 6.02 -4.80 17.79
N VAL A 26 6.84 -5.81 18.10
CA VAL A 26 7.90 -6.32 17.21
C VAL A 26 7.26 -6.89 15.94
N PHE A 27 6.07 -7.44 16.09
CA PHE A 27 5.28 -7.93 14.96
C PHE A 27 4.47 -6.85 14.22
N GLY A 28 4.47 -5.60 14.70
CA GLY A 28 3.71 -4.51 14.08
C GLY A 28 4.06 -4.33 12.61
N ASN A 29 5.35 -4.44 12.25
CA ASN A 29 5.81 -4.38 10.86
C ASN A 29 5.64 -5.68 10.07
N ILE A 30 5.48 -6.82 10.74
CA ILE A 30 5.38 -8.14 10.10
C ILE A 30 3.92 -8.47 9.75
N PHE A 31 2.99 -8.09 10.63
CA PHE A 31 1.54 -8.15 10.38
C PHE A 31 0.97 -6.85 9.84
N ASN A 32 1.82 -5.90 9.42
CA ASN A 32 1.41 -4.75 8.64
C ASN A 32 0.93 -5.24 7.27
N THR A 33 -0.33 -5.67 7.23
CA THR A 33 -1.20 -5.74 6.06
C THR A 33 -1.49 -4.33 5.50
N GLY A 34 -0.67 -3.33 5.87
CA GLY A 34 -0.77 -1.94 5.46
C GLY A 34 -0.74 -1.74 3.95
N ASN A 35 -0.20 -2.68 3.17
CA ASN A 35 -0.30 -2.61 1.70
C ASN A 35 -1.67 -3.02 1.12
N LEU A 36 -2.63 -3.51 1.90
CA LEU A 36 -3.99 -3.72 1.38
C LEU A 36 -4.87 -2.46 1.47
N GLY A 37 -4.51 -1.50 2.34
CA GLY A 37 -5.29 -0.28 2.58
C GLY A 37 -4.55 1.03 2.34
N GLN A 38 -3.23 1.01 2.12
CA GLN A 38 -2.47 2.22 1.84
C GLN A 38 -2.91 2.83 0.50
N LYS A 39 -3.12 4.15 0.53
CA LYS A 39 -3.34 4.94 -0.68
C LYS A 39 -2.07 4.84 -1.52
N SER A 40 -2.10 3.97 -2.52
CA SER A 40 -1.04 3.92 -3.52
C SER A 40 -1.26 5.07 -4.49
N SER A 41 -0.17 5.65 -4.99
CA SER A 41 -0.20 6.74 -5.96
C SER A 41 0.64 6.31 -7.14
N LYS A 42 0.02 6.25 -8.32
CA LYS A 42 0.71 5.89 -9.56
C LYS A 42 0.63 7.07 -10.52
N THR A 43 1.78 7.45 -11.05
CA THR A 43 1.86 8.47 -12.11
C THR A 43 1.85 7.75 -13.45
N ILE A 44 0.83 8.00 -14.25
CA ILE A 44 0.77 7.57 -15.65
C ILE A 44 1.38 8.71 -16.47
N GLN A 45 2.47 8.39 -17.15
CA GLN A 45 3.16 9.33 -18.03
C GLN A 45 2.54 9.25 -19.44
N ASP A 46 2.66 10.36 -20.17
CA ASP A 46 2.32 10.43 -21.60
C ASP A 46 0.84 10.11 -21.93
N VAL A 47 -0.10 10.54 -21.09
CA VAL A 47 -1.53 10.38 -21.38
C VAL A 47 -1.94 11.37 -22.48
N PRO A 48 -2.52 10.90 -23.60
CA PRO A 48 -2.92 11.76 -24.70
C PRO A 48 -4.08 12.68 -24.30
N VAL A 49 -3.98 13.95 -24.68
CA VAL A 49 -5.01 14.95 -24.39
C VAL A 49 -5.96 15.08 -25.58
N GLU A 50 -7.24 14.76 -25.37
CA GLU A 50 -8.28 15.05 -26.35
C GLU A 50 -8.79 16.48 -26.20
N ILE A 51 -8.71 17.27 -27.27
CA ILE A 51 -9.10 18.69 -27.27
C ILE A 51 -10.33 18.87 -28.13
N LEU A 52 -11.44 19.22 -27.49
CA LEU A 52 -12.70 19.53 -28.16
C LEU A 52 -12.78 21.04 -28.40
N TYR A 53 -12.64 21.47 -29.65
CA TYR A 53 -12.78 22.87 -30.05
C TYR A 53 -13.51 23.01 -31.40
N ASN A 54 -14.04 24.20 -31.68
CA ASN A 54 -14.66 24.50 -32.96
C ASN A 54 -13.59 24.69 -34.04
N THR A 55 -13.33 23.64 -34.82
CA THR A 55 -12.35 23.59 -35.90
C THR A 55 -12.68 24.46 -37.12
N LYS A 56 -13.90 24.99 -37.21
CA LYS A 56 -14.31 25.83 -38.36
C LYS A 56 -13.81 27.26 -38.25
N ASP A 57 -13.76 27.79 -37.03
CA ASP A 57 -13.52 29.22 -36.78
C ASP A 57 -12.26 29.50 -35.96
N LEU A 58 -11.64 28.47 -35.38
CA LEU A 58 -10.53 28.62 -34.44
C LEU A 58 -9.38 27.65 -34.75
N HIS A 59 -8.15 28.10 -34.51
CA HIS A 59 -6.94 27.30 -34.61
C HIS A 59 -6.22 27.24 -33.27
N LEU A 60 -5.82 26.03 -32.86
CA LEU A 60 -5.14 25.78 -31.60
C LEU A 60 -3.62 25.76 -31.82
N THR A 61 -2.85 26.52 -31.04
CA THR A 61 -1.40 26.74 -31.30
C THR A 61 -0.49 26.29 -30.15
N LYS A 62 -1.02 26.05 -28.94
CA LYS A 62 -0.19 25.84 -27.73
C LYS A 62 -0.73 24.78 -26.75
N ALA A 63 -1.45 23.78 -27.23
CA ALA A 63 -1.85 22.69 -26.34
C ALA A 63 -0.79 21.58 -26.29
N PRO A 64 -0.49 21.05 -25.09
CA PRO A 64 0.38 19.90 -24.95
C PRO A 64 -0.29 18.65 -25.51
N GLU A 65 0.46 17.83 -26.25
CA GLU A 65 -0.03 16.56 -26.79
C GLU A 65 -0.26 15.51 -25.68
N THR A 66 0.57 15.54 -24.65
CA THR A 66 0.54 14.60 -23.52
C THR A 66 0.67 15.29 -22.17
N VAL A 67 0.11 14.64 -21.13
CA VAL A 67 0.22 15.08 -19.73
C VAL A 67 0.49 13.90 -18.80
N ASN A 68 1.10 14.20 -17.65
CA ASN A 68 1.30 13.23 -16.58
C ASN A 68 0.12 13.27 -15.62
N VAL A 69 -0.51 12.12 -15.40
CA VAL A 69 -1.70 11.99 -14.53
C VAL A 69 -1.33 11.18 -13.30
N THR A 70 -1.48 11.78 -12.12
CA THR A 70 -1.27 11.10 -10.83
C THR A 70 -2.59 10.61 -10.29
N ILE A 71 -2.75 9.30 -10.16
CA ILE A 71 -3.96 8.66 -9.64
C ILE A 71 -3.65 8.11 -8.25
N SER A 72 -4.47 8.49 -7.26
CA SER A 72 -4.37 8.01 -5.88
C SER A 72 -5.62 7.25 -5.46
N GLY A 73 -5.46 6.07 -4.89
CA GLY A 73 -6.60 5.24 -4.45
C GLY A 73 -6.17 4.04 -3.60
N PRO A 74 -7.11 3.19 -3.16
CA PRO A 74 -6.76 1.91 -2.54
C PRO A 74 -5.98 1.07 -3.54
N GLN A 75 -4.87 0.44 -3.11
CA GLN A 75 -4.01 -0.36 -3.99
C GLN A 75 -4.76 -1.44 -4.80
N SER A 76 -5.90 -1.93 -4.32
CA SER A 76 -6.74 -2.89 -5.04
C SER A 76 -7.43 -2.34 -6.30
N LYS A 77 -7.39 -1.02 -6.54
CA LYS A 77 -8.10 -0.34 -7.63
C LYS A 77 -7.18 0.49 -8.55
N ILE A 78 -5.86 0.34 -8.44
CA ILE A 78 -4.84 1.04 -9.26
C ILE A 78 -4.04 0.05 -10.09
#